data_AF-A0A7Z9ZZL1-F1
#
_entry.id   AF-A0A7Z9ZZL1-F1
#
_cell.length_a   1.000
_cell.length_b   1.000
_cell.length_c   1.000
_cell.angle_alpha   90.00
_cell.angle_beta   90.00
_cell.angle_gamma   90.00
#
_symmetry.space_group_name_H-M   'P 1'
#
loop_
_entity.id
_entity.type
_entity.pdbx_description
1 polymer ?
#
loop_
_entity_poly.entity_id
_entity_poly.type
_entity_poly.pdbx_seq_one_letter_code
_entity_poly.pdbx_strand_id
1 'polypeptide(L)'
;MFPPLVLLAPPQKVNPLDLLRQAIIAENKVALKGRRVVRRKRGRRIIHEAVQLVIREGLRSKTVFLSPPRLRGRAVLRLPKREIRVMPRCKVALEVPLPGTPAERLRRRYRLIARNFDVRLVGKDMVCGRPTFVLELRRRRLKGFPVLRLWIDAERKVILKSVARSPGGFSLEISFVKVRFVPKVPRRELDLPLRGFKRVRLYGPPTTDLEALERASPFPLSFPKRLPPGFVFESGAVGRTPRGPFVVLHFTDGVHTLSLFQWEAGRKPPFPRVGRAVRWTEGGKEFALISSLPRRLLSALSRHFRP
;
A
#
# COMPACT_ATOMS: atom_id res chain seq x y z
N MET A 1 7.02 -41.59 42.99
CA MET A 1 5.91 -40.98 42.22
C MET A 1 6.53 -39.92 41.31
N PHE A 2 6.78 -40.25 40.03
CA PHE A 2 7.37 -39.31 39.07
C PHE A 2 6.28 -38.40 38.50
N PRO A 3 6.53 -37.09 38.29
CA PRO A 3 5.55 -36.23 37.66
C PRO A 3 5.34 -36.68 36.21
N PRO A 4 4.11 -36.58 35.67
CA PRO A 4 3.85 -36.97 34.30
C PRO A 4 4.66 -36.07 33.36
N LEU A 5 5.43 -36.70 32.47
CA LEU A 5 6.05 -36.04 31.33
C LEU A 5 4.93 -35.38 30.51
N VAL A 6 4.85 -34.05 30.57
CA VAL A 6 4.07 -33.29 29.60
C VAL A 6 4.81 -33.40 28.26
N LEU A 7 4.35 -34.33 27.42
CA LEU A 7 4.71 -34.38 26.01
C LEU A 7 4.28 -33.06 25.36
N LEU A 8 5.23 -32.11 25.28
CA LEU A 8 5.10 -30.93 24.46
C LEU A 8 4.84 -31.40 23.03
N ALA A 9 3.62 -31.15 22.54
CA ALA A 9 3.28 -31.39 21.15
C ALA A 9 4.39 -30.78 20.25
N PRO A 10 4.86 -31.51 19.22
CA PRO A 10 5.93 -31.02 18.37
C PRO A 10 5.56 -29.63 17.82
N PRO A 11 6.53 -28.69 17.70
CA PRO A 11 6.24 -27.34 17.27
C PRO A 11 5.53 -27.40 15.92
N GLN A 12 4.24 -27.03 15.92
CA GLN A 12 3.39 -27.04 14.75
C GLN A 12 4.12 -26.29 13.63
N LYS A 13 4.41 -26.98 12.53
CA LYS A 13 5.22 -26.43 11.43
C LYS A 13 4.43 -25.29 10.77
N VAL A 14 4.67 -24.06 11.19
CA VAL A 14 3.94 -22.88 10.70
C VAL A 14 4.27 -22.66 9.23
N ASN A 15 3.29 -22.87 8.35
CA ASN A 15 3.42 -22.58 6.94
C ASN A 15 3.50 -21.04 6.73
N PRO A 16 4.59 -20.50 6.15
CA PRO A 16 4.75 -19.05 5.98
C PRO A 16 3.68 -18.38 5.12
N LEU A 17 3.20 -19.06 4.06
CA LEU A 17 2.16 -18.53 3.19
C LEU A 17 0.79 -18.51 3.88
N ASP A 18 0.47 -19.55 4.67
CA ASP A 18 -0.77 -19.57 5.44
C ASP A 18 -0.76 -18.52 6.55
N LEU A 19 0.37 -18.34 7.23
CA LEU A 19 0.53 -17.27 8.21
C LEU A 19 0.35 -15.88 7.56
N LEU A 20 0.91 -15.68 6.37
CA LEU A 20 0.70 -14.45 5.60
C LEU A 20 -0.78 -14.28 5.22
N ARG A 21 -1.45 -15.34 4.75
CA ARG A 21 -2.87 -15.33 4.41
C ARG A 21 -3.72 -14.92 5.60
N GLN A 22 -3.48 -15.54 6.76
CA GLN A 22 -4.13 -15.21 8.02
C GLN A 22 -3.91 -13.74 8.38
N ALA A 23 -2.69 -13.23 8.18
CA ALA A 23 -2.39 -11.83 8.47
C ALA A 23 -3.12 -10.85 7.56
N ILE A 24 -3.20 -11.12 6.25
CA ILE A 24 -3.94 -10.25 5.33
C ILE A 24 -5.45 -10.30 5.65
N ILE A 25 -5.98 -11.45 6.07
CA ILE A 25 -7.38 -11.58 6.54
C ILE A 25 -7.58 -10.77 7.84
N ALA A 26 -6.67 -10.90 8.79
CA ALA A 26 -6.73 -10.21 10.08
C ALA A 26 -6.70 -8.69 9.92
N GLU A 27 -5.99 -8.17 8.90
CA GLU A 27 -6.02 -6.74 8.56
C GLU A 27 -7.44 -6.22 8.26
N ASN A 28 -8.34 -7.08 7.80
CA ASN A 28 -9.71 -6.73 7.41
C ASN A 28 -10.78 -7.22 8.40
N LYS A 29 -10.38 -7.81 9.53
CA LYS A 29 -11.31 -8.37 10.52
C LYS A 29 -11.06 -7.84 11.93
N VAL A 30 -9.79 -7.81 12.35
CA VAL A 30 -9.44 -7.54 13.74
C VAL A 30 -9.57 -6.04 14.04
N ALA A 31 -10.47 -5.73 14.97
CA ALA A 31 -10.66 -4.40 15.52
C ALA A 31 -9.50 -4.03 16.46
N LEU A 32 -8.92 -2.85 16.25
CA LEU A 32 -7.82 -2.36 17.06
C LEU A 32 -7.76 -0.83 17.11
N LYS A 33 -7.08 -0.35 18.16
CA LYS A 33 -6.63 1.03 18.31
C LYS A 33 -5.16 1.03 18.67
N GLY A 34 -4.36 1.88 18.06
CA GLY A 34 -2.93 1.91 18.37
C GLY A 34 -2.22 3.15 17.88
N ARG A 35 -1.04 3.38 18.44
CA ARG A 35 -0.08 4.36 17.94
C ARG A 35 1.05 3.61 17.25
N ARG A 36 1.45 4.10 16.08
CA ARG A 36 2.59 3.56 15.34
C ARG A 36 3.50 4.67 14.83
N VAL A 37 4.76 4.33 14.66
CA VAL A 37 5.77 5.19 14.06
C VAL A 37 6.04 4.74 12.63
N VAL A 38 6.25 5.71 11.75
CA VAL A 38 6.71 5.51 10.38
C VAL A 38 8.08 6.16 10.27
N ARG A 39 9.11 5.36 10.03
CA ARG A 39 10.50 5.80 9.95
C ARG A 39 11.07 5.52 8.57
N ARG A 40 11.62 6.54 7.93
CA ARG A 40 12.49 6.38 6.76
C ARG A 40 13.93 6.54 7.20
N LYS A 41 14.74 5.50 6.99
CA LYS A 41 16.13 5.46 7.41
C LYS A 41 17.06 5.35 6.19
N ARG A 42 18.32 5.80 6.35
CA ARG A 42 19.45 5.51 5.46
C ARG A 42 20.59 5.01 6.34
N GLY A 43 20.93 3.73 6.20
CA GLY A 43 21.75 3.04 7.20
C GLY A 43 21.07 3.08 8.57
N ARG A 44 21.82 3.52 9.60
CA ARG A 44 21.31 3.67 10.97
C ARG A 44 20.59 5.00 11.23
N ARG A 45 20.78 6.02 10.37
CA ARG A 45 20.21 7.35 10.55
C ARG A 45 18.73 7.40 10.16
N ILE A 46 17.89 7.94 11.06
CA ILE A 46 16.50 8.28 10.76
C ILE A 46 16.49 9.62 10.00
N ILE A 47 15.94 9.64 8.79
CA ILE A 47 15.83 10.86 7.97
C ILE A 47 14.44 11.47 8.10
N HIS A 48 13.42 10.64 8.26
CA HIS A 48 12.07 11.09 8.53
C HIS A 48 11.41 10.16 9.54
N GLU A 49 10.67 10.76 10.46
CA GLU A 49 9.79 10.06 11.37
C GLU A 49 8.41 10.72 11.32
N ALA A 50 7.36 9.91 11.47
CA ALA A 50 6.00 10.36 11.68
C ALA A 50 5.29 9.46 12.69
N VAL A 51 4.44 10.04 13.52
CA VAL A 51 3.61 9.30 14.49
C VAL A 51 2.18 9.29 13.99
N GLN A 52 1.56 8.12 14.01
CA GLN A 52 0.19 7.90 13.54
C GLN A 52 -0.66 7.27 14.63
N LEU A 53 -1.88 7.77 14.79
CA LEU A 53 -2.98 7.05 15.43
C LEU A 53 -3.66 6.18 14.38
N VAL A 54 -3.87 4.90 14.69
CA VAL A 54 -4.56 3.93 13.83
C VAL A 54 -5.76 3.38 14.58
N ILE A 55 -6.91 3.46 13.96
CA ILE A 55 -8.17 2.89 14.42
C ILE A 55 -8.70 2.02 13.29
N ARG A 56 -9.09 0.79 13.60
CA ARG A 56 -9.52 -0.17 12.58
C ARG A 56 -10.63 -1.05 13.10
N GLU A 57 -11.59 -1.36 12.24
CA GLU A 57 -12.66 -2.33 12.46
C GLU A 57 -13.13 -2.87 11.11
N GLY A 58 -13.03 -4.18 10.93
CA GLY A 58 -13.38 -4.82 9.67
C GLY A 58 -12.66 -4.17 8.48
N LEU A 59 -13.44 -3.78 7.46
CA LEU A 59 -12.96 -3.11 6.24
C LEU A 59 -12.78 -1.59 6.39
N ARG A 60 -13.06 -1.03 7.57
CA ARG A 60 -12.92 0.40 7.83
C ARG A 60 -11.66 0.65 8.65
N SER A 61 -10.92 1.68 8.29
CA SER A 61 -9.81 2.15 9.13
C SER A 61 -9.60 3.64 8.99
N LYS A 62 -9.23 4.28 10.09
CA LYS A 62 -8.81 5.67 10.15
C LYS A 62 -7.37 5.72 10.64
N THR A 63 -6.52 6.36 9.84
CA THR A 63 -5.13 6.70 10.23
C THR A 63 -5.02 8.21 10.31
N VAL A 64 -4.58 8.75 11.45
CA VAL A 64 -4.37 10.20 11.64
C VAL A 64 -2.91 10.44 11.97
N PHE A 65 -2.26 11.37 11.27
CA PHE A 65 -0.90 11.80 11.57
C PHE A 65 -0.93 12.78 12.75
N LEU A 66 -0.21 12.44 13.83
CA LEU A 66 -0.07 13.24 15.04
C LEU A 66 1.20 14.13 15.00
N SER A 67 2.25 13.62 14.37
CA SER A 67 3.57 14.25 14.24
C SER A 67 4.20 13.84 12.90
N PRO A 68 5.06 14.66 12.28
CA PRO A 68 5.51 16.02 12.69
C PRO A 68 4.45 17.09 12.43
N PRO A 69 4.64 18.35 12.90
CA PRO A 69 3.69 19.46 12.69
C PRO A 69 3.22 19.65 11.25
N ARG A 70 4.12 19.42 10.26
CA ARG A 70 3.78 19.49 8.82
C ARG A 70 2.78 18.43 8.34
N LEU A 71 2.64 17.31 9.05
CA LEU A 71 1.69 16.24 8.75
C LEU A 71 0.52 16.20 9.73
N ARG A 72 0.58 16.93 10.84
CA ARG A 72 -0.43 16.89 11.90
C ARG A 72 -1.85 17.13 11.33
N GLY A 73 -2.79 16.28 11.73
CA GLY A 73 -4.18 16.32 11.29
C GLY A 73 -4.43 15.77 9.88
N ARG A 74 -3.39 15.46 9.09
CA ARG A 74 -3.59 14.66 7.87
C ARG A 74 -4.19 13.32 8.27
N ALA A 75 -5.19 12.89 7.53
CA ALA A 75 -5.87 11.63 7.83
C ALA A 75 -6.14 10.83 6.57
N VAL A 76 -6.20 9.51 6.73
CA VAL A 76 -6.61 8.57 5.71
C VAL A 76 -7.73 7.73 6.30
N LEU A 77 -8.92 7.84 5.72
CA LEU A 77 -10.06 6.98 6.02
C LEU A 77 -10.25 5.99 4.89
N ARG A 78 -10.02 4.72 5.18
CA ARG A 78 -10.29 3.62 4.25
C ARG A 78 -11.69 3.08 4.50
N LEU A 79 -12.45 3.00 3.42
CA LEU A 79 -13.78 2.40 3.34
C LEU A 79 -13.74 1.24 2.33
N PRO A 80 -14.76 0.37 2.28
CA PRO A 80 -14.75 -0.81 1.42
C PRO A 80 -14.52 -0.52 -0.08
N LYS A 81 -15.02 0.61 -0.60
CA LYS A 81 -14.97 0.96 -2.04
C LYS A 81 -14.16 2.22 -2.34
N ARG A 82 -13.63 2.91 -1.32
CA ARG A 82 -12.88 4.17 -1.49
C ARG A 82 -11.97 4.47 -0.32
N GLU A 83 -11.00 5.34 -0.54
CA GLU A 83 -10.16 5.96 0.48
C GLU A 83 -10.38 7.48 0.44
N ILE A 84 -10.46 8.11 1.60
CA ILE A 84 -10.55 9.57 1.74
C ILE A 84 -9.26 10.05 2.39
N ARG A 85 -8.53 10.94 1.71
CA ARG A 85 -7.29 11.55 2.19
C ARG A 85 -7.53 13.00 2.53
N VAL A 86 -7.38 13.34 3.80
CA VAL A 86 -7.61 14.69 4.33
C VAL A 86 -6.30 15.45 4.42
N MET A 87 -6.31 16.65 3.85
CA MET A 87 -5.22 17.62 3.87
C MET A 87 -5.72 18.90 4.56
N PRO A 88 -5.56 19.00 5.90
CA PRO A 88 -6.20 20.07 6.69
C PRO A 88 -5.72 21.46 6.31
N ARG A 89 -4.41 21.62 6.03
CA ARG A 89 -3.82 22.91 5.66
C ARG A 89 -4.45 23.54 4.41
N CYS A 90 -4.90 22.72 3.47
CA CYS A 90 -5.55 23.20 2.25
C CYS A 90 -7.08 23.06 2.32
N LYS A 91 -7.64 22.56 3.44
CA LYS A 91 -9.04 22.16 3.57
C LYS A 91 -9.54 21.28 2.41
N VAL A 92 -8.73 20.30 1.98
CA VAL A 92 -9.09 19.36 0.90
C VAL A 92 -9.31 17.94 1.43
N ALA A 93 -10.40 17.31 1.01
CA ALA A 93 -10.66 15.89 1.19
C ALA A 93 -10.62 15.21 -0.19
N LEU A 94 -9.54 14.51 -0.47
CA LEU A 94 -9.34 13.79 -1.72
C LEU A 94 -9.96 12.39 -1.63
N GLU A 95 -10.93 12.12 -2.50
CA GLU A 95 -11.56 10.81 -2.64
C GLU A 95 -10.90 9.99 -3.72
N VAL A 96 -10.47 8.80 -3.33
CA VAL A 96 -9.79 7.83 -4.18
C VAL A 96 -10.66 6.57 -4.24
N PRO A 97 -11.41 6.33 -5.33
CA PRO A 97 -12.16 5.08 -5.48
C PRO A 97 -11.19 3.88 -5.58
N LEU A 98 -11.62 2.72 -5.07
CA LEU A 98 -10.84 1.48 -5.11
C LEU A 98 -11.47 0.49 -6.10
N PRO A 99 -10.68 -0.25 -6.88
CA PRO A 99 -11.20 -1.22 -7.85
C PRO A 99 -11.72 -2.48 -7.17
N GLY A 100 -12.76 -3.07 -7.77
CA GLY A 100 -13.35 -4.36 -7.38
C GLY A 100 -13.89 -4.41 -5.95
N THR A 101 -14.26 -5.60 -5.52
CA THR A 101 -14.72 -5.86 -4.15
C THR A 101 -13.52 -6.07 -3.19
N PRO A 102 -13.71 -5.84 -1.88
CA PRO A 102 -12.68 -6.16 -0.88
C PRO A 102 -12.20 -7.62 -0.95
N ALA A 103 -13.10 -8.57 -1.22
CA ALA A 103 -12.78 -9.99 -1.33
C ALA A 103 -11.92 -10.28 -2.57
N GLU A 104 -12.25 -9.71 -3.72
CA GLU A 104 -11.43 -9.82 -4.94
C GLU A 104 -10.02 -9.27 -4.74
N ARG A 105 -9.90 -8.07 -4.13
CA ARG A 105 -8.59 -7.47 -3.85
C ARG A 105 -7.76 -8.35 -2.92
N LEU A 106 -8.37 -8.93 -1.90
CA LEU A 106 -7.71 -9.85 -0.98
C LEU A 106 -7.21 -11.11 -1.71
N ARG A 107 -8.10 -11.78 -2.47
CA ARG A 107 -7.77 -12.99 -3.23
C ARG A 107 -6.66 -12.73 -4.25
N ARG A 108 -6.78 -11.64 -5.02
CA ARG A 108 -5.78 -11.21 -6.01
C ARG A 108 -4.42 -10.97 -5.34
N ARG A 109 -4.40 -10.21 -4.23
CA ARG A 109 -3.18 -9.90 -3.48
C ARG A 109 -2.48 -11.18 -3.03
N TYR A 110 -3.20 -12.09 -2.39
CA TYR A 110 -2.65 -13.37 -1.94
C TYR A 110 -2.07 -14.20 -3.11
N ARG A 111 -2.85 -14.38 -4.18
CA ARG A 111 -2.44 -15.14 -5.36
C ARG A 111 -1.15 -14.58 -5.98
N LEU A 112 -1.07 -13.26 -6.13
CA LEU A 112 0.11 -12.61 -6.69
C LEU A 112 1.33 -12.74 -5.79
N ILE A 113 1.16 -12.62 -4.45
CA ILE A 113 2.28 -12.83 -3.53
C ILE A 113 2.79 -14.26 -3.61
N ALA A 114 1.90 -15.26 -3.54
CA ALA A 114 2.28 -16.68 -3.61
C ALA A 114 3.03 -17.03 -4.91
N ARG A 115 2.67 -16.39 -6.02
CA ARG A 115 3.33 -16.59 -7.32
C ARG A 115 4.69 -15.88 -7.40
N ASN A 116 4.73 -14.61 -7.00
CA ASN A 116 5.84 -13.70 -7.32
C ASN A 116 6.91 -13.61 -6.22
N PHE A 117 6.62 -14.06 -5.00
CA PHE A 117 7.51 -13.90 -3.84
C PHE A 117 7.87 -15.23 -3.21
N ASP A 118 9.11 -15.30 -2.75
CA ASP A 118 9.57 -16.30 -1.80
C ASP A 118 9.26 -15.78 -0.38
N VAL A 119 8.43 -16.51 0.35
CA VAL A 119 7.91 -16.14 1.66
C VAL A 119 8.46 -17.12 2.68
N ARG A 120 9.28 -16.63 3.60
CA ARG A 120 9.97 -17.46 4.58
C ARG A 120 9.66 -17.01 5.99
N LEU A 121 9.45 -17.95 6.89
CA LEU A 121 9.50 -17.71 8.32
C LEU A 121 10.98 -17.61 8.73
N VAL A 122 11.40 -16.43 9.17
CA VAL A 122 12.82 -16.15 9.49
C VAL A 122 13.08 -15.99 10.98
N GLY A 123 12.04 -16.14 11.82
CA GLY A 123 12.20 -16.17 13.26
C GLY A 123 10.94 -15.77 14.03
N LYS A 124 11.14 -15.55 15.33
CA LYS A 124 10.16 -14.98 16.26
C LYS A 124 10.79 -13.74 16.90
N ASP A 125 9.96 -12.79 17.30
CA ASP A 125 10.40 -11.53 17.93
C ASP A 125 9.24 -10.96 18.77
N MET A 126 9.47 -9.86 19.46
CA MET A 126 8.46 -9.17 20.26
C MET A 126 8.23 -7.75 19.75
N VAL A 127 6.96 -7.35 19.59
CA VAL A 127 6.58 -5.99 19.20
C VAL A 127 5.51 -5.48 20.16
N CYS A 128 5.76 -4.35 20.83
CA CYS A 128 4.86 -3.78 21.83
C CYS A 128 4.48 -4.77 22.96
N GLY A 129 5.44 -5.57 23.43
CA GLY A 129 5.19 -6.59 24.46
C GLY A 129 4.39 -7.79 23.97
N ARG A 130 4.23 -7.97 22.65
CA ARG A 130 3.48 -9.08 22.07
C ARG A 130 4.37 -10.01 21.24
N PRO A 131 4.25 -11.34 21.40
CA PRO A 131 5.01 -12.29 20.61
C PRO A 131 4.57 -12.24 19.15
N THR A 132 5.55 -12.28 18.24
CA THR A 132 5.33 -12.19 16.80
C THR A 132 6.13 -13.25 16.05
N PHE A 133 5.59 -13.69 14.92
CA PHE A 133 6.32 -14.41 13.88
C PHE A 133 6.90 -13.40 12.90
N VAL A 134 8.14 -13.61 12.48
CA VAL A 134 8.82 -12.75 11.51
C VAL A 134 8.82 -13.44 10.14
N LEU A 135 8.06 -12.89 9.21
CA LEU A 135 8.10 -13.30 7.81
C LEU A 135 9.01 -12.40 7.00
N GLU A 136 9.79 -12.98 6.10
CA GLU A 136 10.53 -12.27 5.06
C GLU A 136 9.95 -12.60 3.68
N LEU A 137 9.69 -11.56 2.89
CA LEU A 137 9.22 -11.65 1.52
C LEU A 137 10.32 -11.11 0.61
N ARG A 138 10.82 -11.98 -0.26
CA ARG A 138 11.77 -11.64 -1.33
C ARG A 138 11.13 -11.86 -2.68
N ARG A 139 11.34 -10.93 -3.61
CA ARG A 139 10.85 -11.12 -4.97
C ARG A 139 11.62 -12.25 -5.64
N ARG A 140 10.90 -13.17 -6.30
CA ARG A 140 11.51 -14.24 -7.11
C ARG A 140 12.08 -13.64 -8.39
N ARG A 141 13.21 -14.16 -8.84
CA ARG A 141 13.81 -13.91 -10.18
C ARG A 141 14.18 -12.45 -10.51
N LEU A 142 14.00 -11.49 -9.61
CA LEU A 142 14.29 -10.08 -9.85
C LEU A 142 15.09 -9.44 -8.72
N LYS A 143 16.21 -8.82 -9.07
CA LYS A 143 17.08 -8.07 -8.17
C LYS A 143 16.63 -6.60 -8.09
N GLY A 144 17.14 -5.85 -7.11
CA GLY A 144 16.88 -4.41 -6.98
C GLY A 144 15.62 -4.05 -6.16
N PHE A 145 14.71 -5.01 -5.95
CA PHE A 145 13.49 -4.79 -5.16
C PHE A 145 13.76 -4.78 -3.65
N PRO A 146 12.96 -4.03 -2.87
CA PRO A 146 13.07 -4.06 -1.42
C PRO A 146 12.74 -5.45 -0.85
N VAL A 147 13.52 -5.90 0.11
CA VAL A 147 13.17 -7.06 0.95
C VAL A 147 12.20 -6.58 2.02
N LEU A 148 11.02 -7.19 2.10
CA LEU A 148 9.99 -6.85 3.06
C LEU A 148 10.01 -7.85 4.22
N ARG A 149 10.16 -7.37 5.45
CA ARG A 149 9.91 -8.15 6.66
C ARG A 149 8.63 -7.71 7.34
N LEU A 150 7.86 -8.67 7.83
CA LEU A 150 6.60 -8.48 8.54
C LEU A 150 6.69 -9.19 9.89
N TRP A 151 6.30 -8.50 10.96
CA TRP A 151 6.14 -9.06 12.30
C TRP A 151 4.65 -9.23 12.55
N ILE A 152 4.21 -10.47 12.59
CA ILE A 152 2.80 -10.87 12.67
C ILE A 152 2.52 -11.35 14.09
N ASP A 153 1.58 -10.70 14.78
CA ASP A 153 1.13 -11.08 16.12
C ASP A 153 0.79 -12.57 16.19
N ALA A 154 1.35 -13.29 17.16
CA ALA A 154 1.20 -14.73 17.24
C ALA A 154 -0.25 -15.14 17.54
N GLU A 155 -1.02 -14.32 18.26
CA GLU A 155 -2.40 -14.59 18.66
C GLU A 155 -3.40 -14.07 17.62
N ARG A 156 -3.38 -12.76 17.33
CA ARG A 156 -4.37 -12.07 16.49
C ARG A 156 -4.00 -12.02 15.01
N LYS A 157 -2.81 -12.50 14.65
CA LYS A 157 -2.27 -12.51 13.29
C LYS A 157 -2.18 -11.12 12.64
N VAL A 158 -2.24 -10.04 13.42
CA VAL A 158 -2.12 -8.68 12.88
C VAL A 158 -0.66 -8.32 12.64
N ILE A 159 -0.36 -7.67 11.51
CA ILE A 159 0.98 -7.11 11.26
C ILE A 159 1.23 -5.94 12.22
N LEU A 160 2.11 -6.14 13.19
CA LEU A 160 2.49 -5.14 14.19
C LEU A 160 3.69 -4.30 13.76
N LYS A 161 4.54 -4.84 12.89
CA LYS A 161 5.67 -4.11 12.31
C LYS A 161 5.91 -4.57 10.89
N SER A 162 6.33 -3.65 10.03
CA SER A 162 6.83 -3.96 8.70
C SER A 162 8.07 -3.14 8.40
N VAL A 163 9.04 -3.74 7.73
CA VAL A 163 10.27 -3.09 7.31
C VAL A 163 10.57 -3.47 5.86
N ALA A 164 10.55 -2.48 4.97
CA ALA A 164 11.00 -2.64 3.60
C ALA A 164 12.44 -2.10 3.49
N ARG A 165 13.41 -2.98 3.22
CA ARG A 165 14.82 -2.63 3.02
C ARG A 165 15.16 -2.62 1.54
N SER A 166 15.43 -1.44 1.00
CA SER A 166 15.88 -1.27 -0.37
C SER A 166 17.39 -1.49 -0.49
N PRO A 167 17.89 -1.94 -1.65
CA PRO A 167 19.31 -1.85 -1.97
C PRO A 167 19.83 -0.41 -1.81
N GLY A 168 21.07 -0.25 -1.33
CA GLY A 168 21.66 1.06 -1.03
C GLY A 168 21.33 1.62 0.35
N GLY A 169 20.90 0.77 1.29
CA GLY A 169 20.79 1.11 2.72
C GLY A 169 19.56 1.91 3.11
N PHE A 170 18.63 2.20 2.19
CA PHE A 170 17.37 2.84 2.53
C PHE A 170 16.38 1.84 3.11
N SER A 171 15.71 2.21 4.20
CA SER A 171 14.59 1.41 4.73
C SER A 171 13.38 2.26 5.08
N LEU A 172 12.20 1.66 4.94
CA LEU A 172 10.93 2.19 5.43
C LEU A 172 10.42 1.21 6.48
N GLU A 173 10.30 1.70 7.71
CA GLU A 173 9.79 0.96 8.85
C GLU A 173 8.44 1.55 9.28
N ILE A 174 7.47 0.68 9.52
CA ILE A 174 6.19 1.03 10.12
C ILE A 174 6.05 0.10 11.32
N SER A 175 6.04 0.63 12.54
CA SER A 175 6.00 -0.18 13.77
C SER A 175 4.97 0.38 14.73
N PHE A 176 4.06 -0.45 15.21
CA PHE A 176 3.30 -0.08 16.40
C PHE A 176 4.26 0.16 17.57
N VAL A 177 3.91 1.14 18.40
CA VAL A 177 4.52 1.41 19.71
C VAL A 177 3.53 1.15 20.85
N LYS A 178 2.23 1.19 20.54
CA LYS A 178 1.14 0.77 21.44
C LYS A 178 0.02 0.22 20.58
N VAL A 179 -0.53 -0.93 20.95
CA VAL A 179 -1.69 -1.52 20.28
C VAL A 179 -2.64 -2.10 21.34
N ARG A 180 -3.94 -1.88 21.15
CA ARG A 180 -5.00 -2.49 21.93
C ARG A 180 -6.01 -3.10 20.97
N PHE A 181 -6.24 -4.39 21.12
CA PHE A 181 -7.35 -5.07 20.46
C PHE A 181 -8.62 -4.81 21.24
N VAL A 182 -9.69 -4.47 20.54
CA VAL A 182 -10.99 -4.16 21.14
C VAL A 182 -12.04 -5.03 20.47
N PRO A 183 -13.12 -5.42 21.16
CA PRO A 183 -14.18 -6.20 20.54
C PRO A 183 -14.90 -5.42 19.43
N LYS A 184 -15.05 -4.10 19.63
CA LYS A 184 -15.74 -3.20 18.71
C LYS A 184 -15.13 -1.80 18.76
N VAL A 185 -15.17 -1.08 17.64
CA VAL A 185 -14.82 0.35 17.58
C VAL A 185 -16.11 1.16 17.43
N PRO A 186 -16.35 2.18 18.27
CA PRO A 186 -17.48 3.08 18.06
C PRO A 186 -17.41 3.76 16.69
N ARG A 187 -18.52 3.78 15.94
CA ARG A 187 -18.57 4.34 14.57
C ARG A 187 -18.01 5.76 14.48
N ARG A 188 -18.34 6.62 15.45
CA ARG A 188 -17.82 8.00 15.57
C ARG A 188 -16.29 8.10 15.56
N GLU A 189 -15.60 7.07 16.06
CA GLU A 189 -14.14 7.03 16.06
C GLU A 189 -13.55 6.64 14.71
N LEU A 190 -14.36 6.17 13.76
CA LEU A 190 -13.97 5.91 12.37
C LEU A 190 -14.42 7.03 11.42
N ASP A 191 -15.13 8.03 11.92
CA ASP A 191 -15.54 9.18 11.12
C ASP A 191 -14.44 10.25 11.03
N LEU A 192 -14.54 11.10 10.02
CA LEU A 192 -13.71 12.29 9.83
C LEU A 192 -14.59 13.54 9.80
N PRO A 193 -14.25 14.60 10.54
CA PRO A 193 -14.96 15.87 10.45
C PRO A 193 -14.61 16.55 9.12
N LEU A 194 -15.42 16.32 8.10
CA LEU A 194 -15.21 16.87 6.75
C LEU A 194 -15.95 18.20 6.50
N ARG A 195 -16.63 18.75 7.51
CA ARG A 195 -17.31 20.04 7.40
C ARG A 195 -16.27 21.13 7.04
N GLY A 196 -16.55 21.92 6.01
CA GLY A 196 -15.66 22.96 5.51
C GLY A 196 -14.49 22.46 4.65
N PHE A 197 -14.42 21.17 4.32
CA PHE A 197 -13.45 20.63 3.36
C PHE A 197 -14.02 20.62 1.94
N LYS A 198 -13.24 21.09 0.97
CA LYS A 198 -13.50 20.86 -0.44
C LYS A 198 -13.27 19.39 -0.78
N ARG A 199 -14.33 18.70 -1.18
CA ARG A 199 -14.25 17.32 -1.67
C ARG A 199 -13.75 17.33 -3.10
N VAL A 200 -12.69 16.58 -3.36
CA VAL A 200 -12.05 16.48 -4.68
C VAL A 200 -11.97 15.02 -5.07
N ARG A 201 -12.39 14.69 -6.28
CA ARG A 201 -12.17 13.38 -6.91
C ARG A 201 -11.27 13.60 -8.12
N LEU A 202 -10.05 13.05 -8.10
CA LEU A 202 -9.09 13.24 -9.19
C LEU A 202 -9.43 12.43 -10.45
N TYR A 203 -10.08 11.29 -10.27
CA TYR A 203 -10.48 10.41 -11.36
C TYR A 203 -11.79 9.68 -11.05
N GLY A 204 -12.47 9.27 -12.11
CA GLY A 204 -13.73 8.55 -12.08
C GLY A 204 -13.61 7.17 -11.44
N PRO A 205 -14.69 6.37 -11.45
CA PRO A 205 -14.66 4.99 -11.00
C PRO A 205 -13.58 4.19 -11.74
N PRO A 206 -12.72 3.45 -11.03
CA PRO A 206 -11.72 2.63 -11.67
C PRO A 206 -12.38 1.39 -12.26
N THR A 207 -11.95 0.98 -13.45
CA THR A 207 -12.37 -0.24 -14.12
C THR A 207 -11.20 -1.23 -14.20
N THR A 208 -11.53 -2.52 -14.17
CA THR A 208 -10.58 -3.61 -14.46
C THR A 208 -10.65 -4.08 -15.91
N ASP A 209 -11.61 -3.57 -16.68
CA ASP A 209 -11.81 -3.81 -18.10
C ASP A 209 -11.06 -2.76 -18.91
N LEU A 210 -10.13 -3.21 -19.75
CA LEU A 210 -9.29 -2.36 -20.59
C LEU A 210 -10.07 -1.75 -21.75
N GLU A 211 -11.00 -2.50 -22.36
CA GLU A 211 -11.80 -2.00 -23.48
C GLU A 211 -12.76 -0.90 -23.01
N ALA A 212 -13.40 -1.11 -21.85
CA ALA A 212 -14.22 -0.07 -21.24
C ALA A 212 -13.41 1.18 -20.89
N LEU A 213 -12.14 1.02 -20.49
CA LEU A 213 -11.26 2.14 -20.21
C LEU A 213 -10.86 2.90 -21.49
N GLU A 214 -10.55 2.17 -22.57
CA GLU A 214 -10.26 2.75 -23.88
C GLU A 214 -11.46 3.54 -24.41
N ARG A 215 -12.66 2.96 -24.39
CA ARG A 215 -13.91 3.64 -24.79
C ARG A 215 -14.19 4.91 -23.99
N ALA A 216 -13.85 4.92 -22.70
CA ALA A 216 -14.06 6.08 -21.84
C ALA A 216 -12.94 7.14 -21.96
N SER A 217 -11.80 6.79 -22.57
CA SER A 217 -10.64 7.66 -22.66
C SER A 217 -10.86 8.77 -23.70
N PRO A 218 -10.54 10.03 -23.39
CA PRO A 218 -10.69 11.14 -24.35
C PRO A 218 -9.56 11.21 -25.39
N PHE A 219 -8.60 10.30 -25.33
CA PHE A 219 -7.51 10.15 -26.29
C PHE A 219 -7.09 8.67 -26.38
N PRO A 220 -6.48 8.22 -27.48
CA PRO A 220 -6.02 6.84 -27.62
C PRO A 220 -5.07 6.46 -26.47
N LEU A 221 -5.27 5.31 -25.85
CA LEU A 221 -4.42 4.86 -24.76
C LEU A 221 -3.14 4.21 -25.29
N SER A 222 -2.06 4.35 -24.54
CA SER A 222 -0.81 3.64 -24.81
C SER A 222 -0.61 2.58 -23.74
N PHE A 223 -0.64 1.31 -24.15
CA PHE A 223 -0.41 0.20 -23.25
C PHE A 223 1.03 -0.32 -23.35
N PRO A 224 1.64 -0.74 -22.22
CA PRO A 224 2.94 -1.39 -22.25
C PRO A 224 2.87 -2.69 -23.05
N LYS A 225 3.73 -2.84 -24.08
CA LYS A 225 3.84 -4.09 -24.85
C LYS A 225 4.20 -5.30 -23.98
N ARG A 226 5.03 -5.09 -22.94
CA ARG A 226 5.43 -6.13 -21.98
C ARG A 226 5.55 -5.54 -20.59
N LEU A 227 4.79 -6.08 -19.64
CA LEU A 227 4.92 -5.68 -18.23
C LEU A 227 6.20 -6.24 -17.59
N PRO A 228 6.76 -5.54 -16.57
CA PRO A 228 7.86 -6.12 -15.81
C PRO A 228 7.42 -7.43 -15.15
N PRO A 229 8.29 -8.46 -15.07
CA PRO A 229 7.88 -9.80 -14.67
C PRO A 229 7.13 -9.85 -13.34
N GLY A 230 5.93 -10.44 -13.32
CA GLY A 230 5.10 -10.61 -12.13
C GLY A 230 4.11 -9.48 -11.86
N PHE A 231 4.27 -8.30 -12.48
CA PHE A 231 3.24 -7.26 -12.46
C PHE A 231 2.08 -7.65 -13.38
N VAL A 232 0.87 -7.26 -12.96
CA VAL A 232 -0.35 -7.37 -13.75
C VAL A 232 -1.11 -6.06 -13.73
N PHE A 233 -1.94 -5.82 -14.74
CA PHE A 233 -2.92 -4.74 -14.70
C PHE A 233 -3.89 -4.95 -13.53
N GLU A 234 -4.05 -3.92 -12.70
CA GLU A 234 -4.95 -3.92 -11.55
C GLU A 234 -6.25 -3.21 -11.90
N SER A 235 -6.15 -2.00 -12.43
CA SER A 235 -7.28 -1.17 -12.84
C SER A 235 -6.80 0.08 -13.56
N GLY A 236 -7.70 0.81 -14.21
CA GLY A 236 -7.44 2.15 -14.69
C GLY A 236 -8.64 3.07 -14.53
N ALA A 237 -8.41 4.37 -14.63
CA ALA A 237 -9.44 5.38 -14.51
C ALA A 237 -9.11 6.62 -15.33
N VAL A 238 -10.15 7.26 -15.86
CA VAL A 238 -10.06 8.58 -16.49
C VAL A 238 -10.19 9.65 -15.42
N GLY A 239 -9.25 10.58 -15.41
CA GLY A 239 -9.25 11.76 -14.55
C GLY A 239 -9.35 13.05 -15.33
N ARG A 240 -9.80 14.09 -14.62
CA ARG A 240 -9.94 15.44 -15.17
C ARG A 240 -9.39 16.45 -14.18
N THR A 241 -8.64 17.41 -14.71
CA THR A 241 -8.13 18.56 -13.96
C THR A 241 -8.40 19.82 -14.77
N PRO A 242 -8.24 21.02 -14.18
CA PRO A 242 -8.25 22.25 -14.96
C PRO A 242 -7.19 22.31 -16.08
N ARG A 243 -6.19 21.41 -16.06
CA ARG A 243 -5.14 21.29 -17.08
C ARG A 243 -5.49 20.31 -18.20
N GLY A 244 -6.69 19.73 -18.16
CA GLY A 244 -7.18 18.75 -19.11
C GLY A 244 -7.36 17.35 -18.51
N PRO A 245 -7.87 16.41 -19.33
CA PRO A 245 -8.01 15.02 -18.96
C PRO A 245 -6.66 14.30 -18.87
N PHE A 246 -6.65 13.21 -18.11
CA PHE A 246 -5.55 12.26 -18.03
C PHE A 246 -6.11 10.86 -17.78
N VAL A 247 -5.33 9.83 -18.06
CA VAL A 247 -5.66 8.45 -17.68
C VAL A 247 -4.62 7.94 -16.70
N VAL A 248 -5.05 7.21 -15.68
CA VAL A 248 -4.17 6.49 -14.76
C VAL A 248 -4.39 5.00 -14.91
N LEU A 249 -3.31 4.24 -15.09
CA LEU A 249 -3.28 2.78 -15.08
C LEU A 249 -2.52 2.32 -13.84
N HIS A 250 -3.11 1.41 -13.08
CA HIS A 250 -2.53 0.80 -11.90
C HIS A 250 -2.07 -0.61 -12.23
N PHE A 251 -0.85 -0.95 -11.81
CA PHE A 251 -0.26 -2.28 -11.95
C PHE A 251 0.24 -2.75 -10.59
N THR A 252 0.14 -4.05 -10.32
CA THR A 252 0.54 -4.63 -9.04
C THR A 252 1.19 -6.00 -9.21
N ASP A 253 2.14 -6.31 -8.33
CA ASP A 253 2.71 -7.66 -8.18
C ASP A 253 2.22 -8.36 -6.90
N GLY A 254 1.25 -7.75 -6.18
CA GLY A 254 0.73 -8.20 -4.90
C GLY A 254 1.32 -7.47 -3.67
N VAL A 255 2.49 -6.85 -3.80
CA VAL A 255 3.14 -6.08 -2.72
C VAL A 255 3.37 -4.62 -3.15
N HIS A 256 3.85 -4.43 -4.37
CA HIS A 256 4.21 -3.15 -4.95
C HIS A 256 3.16 -2.73 -5.98
N THR A 257 2.79 -1.44 -5.94
CA THR A 257 1.91 -0.83 -6.93
C THR A 257 2.69 0.19 -7.77
N LEU A 258 2.48 0.15 -9.08
CA LEU A 258 2.91 1.16 -10.04
C LEU A 258 1.68 1.91 -10.55
N SER A 259 1.76 3.22 -10.68
CA SER A 259 0.72 4.03 -11.31
C SER A 259 1.31 4.76 -12.50
N LEU A 260 0.85 4.42 -13.71
CA LEU A 260 1.22 5.06 -14.95
C LEU A 260 0.15 6.10 -15.30
N PHE A 261 0.53 7.36 -15.29
CA PHE A 261 -0.32 8.45 -15.77
C PHE A 261 0.02 8.78 -17.22
N GLN A 262 -0.99 9.07 -18.01
CA GLN A 262 -0.89 9.44 -19.43
C GLN A 262 -1.73 10.69 -19.68
N TRP A 263 -1.23 11.63 -20.48
CA TRP A 263 -1.96 12.78 -21.00
C TRP A 263 -1.36 13.23 -22.34
N GLU A 264 -2.10 14.01 -23.11
CA GLU A 264 -1.61 14.56 -24.39
C GLU A 264 -0.42 15.51 -24.17
N ALA A 265 0.59 15.42 -25.04
CA ALA A 265 1.78 16.27 -24.96
C ALA A 265 1.45 17.75 -25.14
N GLY A 266 2.31 18.63 -24.62
CA GLY A 266 2.09 20.08 -24.65
C GLY A 266 1.11 20.59 -23.58
N ARG A 267 0.40 19.70 -22.88
CA ARG A 267 -0.43 20.08 -21.72
C ARG A 267 0.37 20.09 -20.43
N LYS A 268 -0.01 20.98 -19.50
CA LYS A 268 0.58 21.01 -18.16
C LYS A 268 0.27 19.69 -17.43
N PRO A 269 1.23 19.10 -16.70
CA PRO A 269 1.01 17.84 -15.98
C PRO A 269 -0.21 17.93 -15.05
N PRO A 270 -1.06 16.88 -15.00
CA PRO A 270 -2.31 16.90 -14.22
C PRO A 270 -2.07 16.97 -12.70
N PHE A 271 -0.83 16.72 -12.26
CA PHE A 271 -0.43 16.84 -10.86
C PHE A 271 0.90 17.59 -10.70
N PRO A 272 1.03 18.44 -9.66
CA PRO A 272 2.31 19.01 -9.27
C PRO A 272 3.27 17.87 -8.84
N ARG A 273 4.60 18.07 -8.88
CA ARG A 273 5.63 17.03 -8.59
C ARG A 273 5.18 16.03 -7.50
N VAL A 274 4.73 14.84 -7.89
CA VAL A 274 4.24 13.80 -6.96
C VAL A 274 5.35 12.79 -6.71
N GLY A 275 5.88 12.78 -5.49
CA GLY A 275 6.73 11.71 -4.98
C GLY A 275 7.90 11.34 -5.91
N ARG A 276 8.21 10.03 -5.96
CA ARG A 276 9.17 9.48 -6.93
C ARG A 276 8.41 9.18 -8.22
N ALA A 277 8.64 10.00 -9.23
CA ALA A 277 8.10 9.83 -10.57
C ALA A 277 9.24 9.75 -11.59
N VAL A 278 9.05 8.94 -12.62
CA VAL A 278 9.83 8.97 -13.86
C VAL A 278 8.90 9.45 -14.96
N ARG A 279 9.30 10.48 -15.70
CA ARG A 279 8.51 11.10 -16.77
C ARG A 279 9.23 10.95 -18.11
N TRP A 280 8.45 10.82 -19.17
CA TRP A 280 8.94 10.82 -20.55
C TRP A 280 7.81 11.25 -21.50
N THR A 281 8.18 11.56 -22.72
CA THR A 281 7.27 11.95 -23.81
C THR A 281 7.49 10.98 -24.97
N GLU A 282 6.41 10.47 -25.56
CA GLU A 282 6.46 9.49 -26.64
C GLU A 282 5.11 9.45 -27.39
N GLY A 283 5.14 9.39 -28.73
CA GLY A 283 3.92 9.27 -29.55
C GLY A 283 2.85 10.35 -29.27
N GLY A 284 3.27 11.62 -29.13
CA GLY A 284 2.35 12.73 -28.86
C GLY A 284 1.76 12.74 -27.44
N LYS A 285 2.27 11.91 -26.52
CA LYS A 285 1.77 11.81 -25.13
C LYS A 285 2.90 12.04 -24.13
N GLU A 286 2.53 12.57 -22.97
CA GLU A 286 3.38 12.60 -21.79
C GLU A 286 2.97 11.53 -20.79
N PHE A 287 3.97 10.95 -20.13
CA PHE A 287 3.81 9.86 -19.20
C PHE A 287 4.44 10.19 -17.86
N ALA A 288 3.86 9.66 -16.78
CA ALA A 288 4.52 9.61 -15.48
C ALA A 288 4.29 8.26 -14.80
N LEU A 289 5.36 7.52 -14.55
CA LEU A 289 5.34 6.32 -13.74
C LEU A 289 5.66 6.66 -12.28
N ILE A 290 4.74 6.37 -11.38
CA ILE A 290 4.82 6.72 -9.94
C ILE A 290 4.77 5.46 -9.09
N SER A 291 5.67 5.36 -8.11
CA SER A 291 5.68 4.29 -7.11
C SER A 291 6.46 4.66 -5.85
N SER A 292 6.34 3.84 -4.81
CA SER A 292 7.18 3.92 -3.61
C SER A 292 8.56 3.28 -3.78
N LEU A 293 8.81 2.60 -4.91
CA LEU A 293 10.07 1.93 -5.21
C LEU A 293 11.27 2.91 -5.30
N PRO A 294 12.52 2.41 -5.14
CA PRO A 294 13.74 3.18 -5.41
C PRO A 294 13.75 3.82 -6.80
N ARG A 295 14.24 5.07 -6.92
CA ARG A 295 14.24 5.82 -8.20
C ARG A 295 14.99 5.07 -9.31
N ARG A 296 16.15 4.47 -9.00
CA ARG A 296 16.91 3.65 -9.96
C ARG A 296 16.08 2.49 -10.49
N LEU A 297 15.42 1.75 -9.60
CA LEU A 297 14.53 0.65 -9.97
C LEU A 297 13.33 1.15 -10.78
N LEU A 298 12.69 2.24 -10.35
CA LEU A 298 11.56 2.83 -11.07
C LEU A 298 11.95 3.28 -12.49
N SER A 299 13.16 3.80 -12.66
CA SER A 299 13.70 4.19 -13.97
C SER A 299 13.95 2.97 -14.86
N ALA A 300 14.50 1.88 -14.31
CA ALA A 300 14.62 0.62 -15.04
C ALA A 300 13.24 0.06 -15.45
N LEU A 301 12.27 0.06 -14.53
CA LEU A 301 10.91 -0.40 -14.81
C LEU A 301 10.21 0.44 -15.88
N SER A 302 10.46 1.76 -15.93
CA SER A 302 9.82 2.64 -16.92
C SER A 302 10.06 2.22 -18.37
N ARG A 303 11.17 1.52 -18.67
CA ARG A 303 11.46 1.00 -20.02
C ARG A 303 10.43 -0.03 -20.49
N HIS A 304 9.83 -0.78 -19.57
CA HIS A 304 8.74 -1.72 -19.89
C HIS A 304 7.41 -1.03 -20.20
N PHE A 305 7.28 0.24 -19.81
CA PHE A 305 6.07 1.04 -20.00
C PHE A 305 6.13 1.98 -21.19
N ARG A 306 7.27 2.02 -21.88
CA ARG A 306 7.39 2.71 -23.16
C ARG A 306 6.66 1.88 -24.23
N PRO A 307 5.76 2.51 -25.01
CA PRO A 307 5.01 1.83 -26.07
C PRO A 307 5.89 1.19 -27.13
#